data_AF-A0A1C4S986-F1
#
_entry.id   AF-A0A1C4S986-F1
#
_cell.length_a   1.000
_cell.length_b   1.000
_cell.length_c   1.000
_cell.angle_alpha   90.00
_cell.angle_beta   90.00
_cell.angle_gamma   90.00
#
_symmetry.space_group_name_H-M   'P 1'
#
loop_
_entity.id
_entity.type
_entity.pdbx_description
1 polymer ?
#
loop_
_entity_poly.entity_id
_entity_poly.type
_entity_poly.pdbx_seq_one_letter_code
_entity_poly.pdbx_strand_id
1 'polypeptide(L)'
;MRRGPLRDRGQGEYADCRARFLIRDRDGKFIALFDTILADVGIEVVLSGIPIPRMNSIMERWVQTCRRELLDRTLIWNHRHLLHALREFEQFYNGHRPHQGIANARPLHPLLAPITGPGQISRLDIRKRHRLGGILHEYQNGA
;
A
#
# COMPACT_ATOMS: atom_id res chain seq x y z
N MET A 1 -40.37 4.98 -7.07
CA MET A 1 -40.03 5.43 -8.45
C MET A 1 -39.76 6.93 -8.43
N ARG A 2 -38.49 7.34 -8.56
CA ARG A 2 -38.02 8.65 -9.08
C ARG A 2 -36.51 8.53 -9.25
N ARG A 3 -36.08 8.25 -10.48
CA ARG A 3 -34.66 8.20 -10.89
C ARG A 3 -34.16 9.64 -11.01
N GLY A 4 -33.15 10.01 -10.24
CA GLY A 4 -32.31 11.19 -10.50
C GLY A 4 -31.28 10.88 -11.59
N PRO A 5 -30.77 11.89 -12.33
CA PRO A 5 -30.11 11.68 -13.61
C PRO A 5 -28.70 11.09 -13.46
N LEU A 6 -28.38 10.23 -14.43
CA LEU A 6 -27.07 9.64 -14.68
C LEU A 6 -26.06 10.76 -14.97
N ARG A 7 -25.06 10.96 -14.11
CA ARG A 7 -23.84 11.67 -14.49
C ARG A 7 -22.82 10.64 -14.96
N ASP A 8 -22.73 10.51 -16.28
CA ASP A 8 -21.54 10.04 -16.95
C ASP A 8 -20.45 11.12 -16.82
N ARG A 9 -19.36 10.80 -16.13
CA ARG A 9 -18.02 11.32 -16.44
C ARG A 9 -16.98 10.31 -15.96
N GLY A 10 -16.30 9.70 -16.93
CA GLY A 10 -14.95 9.22 -16.74
C GLY A 10 -14.01 10.36 -16.37
N GLN A 11 -13.31 10.17 -15.25
CA GLN A 11 -11.96 10.63 -14.92
C GLN A 11 -11.70 10.14 -13.50
N GLY A 12 -10.65 9.34 -13.32
CA GLY A 12 -10.29 8.80 -12.02
C GLY A 12 -9.92 9.93 -11.06
N GLU A 13 -10.89 10.36 -10.26
CA GLU A 13 -10.65 11.09 -9.02
C GLU A 13 -9.88 10.15 -8.09
N TYR A 14 -8.55 10.30 -8.04
CA TYR A 14 -7.92 10.18 -6.73
C TYR A 14 -8.58 11.28 -5.90
N ALA A 15 -9.62 10.91 -5.15
CA ALA A 15 -10.26 11.81 -4.22
C ALA A 15 -9.17 12.57 -3.44
N ASP A 16 -9.38 13.86 -3.24
CA ASP A 16 -8.60 14.75 -2.39
C ASP A 16 -8.55 14.17 -0.95
N CYS A 17 -7.76 13.13 -0.77
CA CYS A 17 -7.71 12.31 0.43
C CYS A 17 -6.75 12.95 1.40
N ARG A 18 -7.18 14.05 2.01
CA ARG A 18 -6.51 14.59 3.20
C ARG A 18 -6.79 13.64 4.37
N ALA A 19 -5.73 13.09 4.96
CA ALA A 19 -5.85 12.29 6.17
C ALA A 19 -6.55 13.11 7.26
N ARG A 20 -7.50 12.50 7.98
CA ARG A 20 -8.17 13.12 9.14
C ARG A 20 -7.60 12.65 10.47
N PHE A 21 -7.08 11.44 10.50
CA PHE A 21 -6.55 10.80 11.70
C PHE A 21 -5.19 10.18 11.40
N LEU A 22 -4.28 10.24 12.37
CA LEU A 22 -3.07 9.44 12.42
C LEU A 22 -3.14 8.50 13.62
N ILE A 23 -3.12 7.19 13.36
CA ILE A 23 -2.96 6.19 14.42
C ILE A 23 -1.47 5.95 14.63
N ARG A 24 -0.97 6.14 15.86
CA ARG A 24 0.42 5.81 16.22
C ARG A 24 0.52 5.13 17.58
N ASP A 25 1.66 4.52 17.85
CA ASP A 25 1.99 4.05 19.19
C ASP A 25 2.45 5.20 20.09
N ARG A 26 2.80 4.87 21.33
CA ARG A 26 3.24 5.83 22.35
C ARG A 26 4.77 5.92 22.45
N ASP A 27 5.51 5.60 21.38
CA ASP A 27 6.98 5.69 21.38
C ASP A 27 7.43 7.14 21.67
N GLY A 28 8.42 7.29 22.55
CA GLY A 28 8.95 8.58 22.99
C GLY A 28 9.64 9.39 21.87
N LYS A 29 9.88 8.79 20.69
CA LYS A 29 10.34 9.50 19.49
C LYS A 29 9.31 10.52 18.99
N PHE A 30 8.02 10.32 19.28
CA PHE A 30 6.95 11.26 18.93
C PHE A 30 6.83 12.33 20.02
N ILE A 31 7.65 13.38 19.90
CA ILE A 31 7.59 14.54 20.81
C ILE A 31 6.30 15.33 20.63
N ALA A 32 5.89 16.09 21.65
CA ALA A 32 4.65 16.89 21.63
C ALA A 32 4.53 17.83 20.42
N LEU A 33 5.66 18.38 19.94
CA LEU A 33 5.71 19.23 18.75
C LEU A 33 5.18 18.52 17.49
N PHE A 34 5.36 17.20 17.38
CA PHE A 34 4.86 16.41 16.26
C PHE A 34 3.33 16.43 16.21
N ASP A 35 2.68 16.20 17.37
CA ASP A 35 1.22 16.22 17.47
C ASP A 35 0.67 17.65 17.24
N THR A 36 1.40 18.69 17.69
CA THR A 36 1.03 20.10 17.41
C THR A 36 1.03 20.42 15.91
N ILE A 37 2.07 19.99 15.18
CA ILE A 37 2.15 20.21 13.71
C ILE A 37 1.00 19.50 12.99
N LEU A 38 0.66 18.28 13.39
CA LEU A 38 -0.43 17.52 12.80
C LEU A 38 -1.79 18.18 13.06
N ALA A 39 -2.02 18.68 14.28
CA ALA A 39 -3.24 19.38 14.64
C ALA A 39 -3.42 20.69 13.83
N ASP A 40 -2.33 21.45 13.58
CA ASP A 40 -2.36 22.67 12.76
C ASP A 40 -2.82 22.40 11.31
N VAL A 41 -2.44 21.23 10.77
CA VAL A 41 -2.93 20.77 9.46
C VAL A 41 -4.22 19.93 9.56
N GLY A 42 -4.94 19.96 10.68
CA GLY A 42 -6.24 19.33 10.85
C GLY A 42 -6.23 17.80 10.92
N ILE A 43 -5.11 17.20 11.32
CA ILE A 43 -4.96 15.76 11.53
C ILE A 43 -5.02 15.46 13.03
N GLU A 44 -5.99 14.65 13.45
CA GLU A 44 -6.12 14.21 14.84
C GLU A 44 -5.23 12.97 15.11
N VAL A 45 -4.43 13.03 16.17
CA VAL A 45 -3.58 11.91 16.58
C VAL A 45 -4.36 10.99 17.52
N VAL A 46 -4.49 9.72 17.12
CA VAL A 46 -5.10 8.65 17.90
C VAL A 46 -4.02 7.70 18.39
N LEU A 47 -3.84 7.62 19.71
CA LEU A 47 -2.84 6.75 20.31
C LEU A 47 -3.35 5.32 20.41
N SER A 48 -2.52 4.35 20.03
CA SER A 48 -2.77 2.96 20.36
C SER A 48 -2.74 2.73 21.88
N GLY A 49 -3.48 1.71 22.32
CA GLY A 49 -3.39 1.24 23.69
C GLY A 49 -2.04 0.58 23.95
N ILE A 50 -1.57 0.64 25.20
CA ILE A 50 -0.35 -0.06 25.63
C ILE A 50 -0.78 -1.45 26.15
N PRO A 51 -0.23 -2.58 25.66
CA PRO A 51 0.47 -2.84 24.41
C PRO A 51 -0.48 -3.55 23.41
N ILE A 52 -1.20 -2.79 22.59
CA ILE A 52 -2.25 -3.29 21.69
C ILE A 52 -1.84 -3.13 20.21
N PRO A 53 -0.95 -3.99 19.67
CA PRO A 53 -0.48 -3.89 18.28
C PRO A 53 -1.60 -4.05 17.26
N ARG A 54 -2.72 -4.69 17.65
CA ARG A 54 -3.91 -4.82 16.79
C ARG A 54 -4.50 -3.47 16.37
N MET A 55 -4.39 -2.43 17.21
CA MET A 55 -4.85 -1.08 16.87
C MET A 55 -4.03 -0.46 15.73
N ASN A 56 -2.80 -0.94 15.50
CA ASN A 56 -1.93 -0.51 14.39
C ASN A 56 -1.64 -1.65 13.39
N SER A 57 -2.56 -2.63 13.31
CA SER A 57 -2.33 -3.89 12.59
C SER A 57 -1.93 -3.75 11.12
N ILE A 58 -2.35 -2.68 10.45
CA ILE A 58 -1.98 -2.41 9.05
C ILE A 58 -0.48 -2.10 8.95
N MET A 59 0.02 -1.17 9.76
CA MET A 59 1.45 -0.83 9.76
C MET A 59 2.31 -1.97 10.30
N GLU A 60 1.85 -2.67 11.34
CA GLU A 60 2.53 -3.87 11.85
C GLU A 60 2.71 -4.92 10.75
N ARG A 61 1.64 -5.20 10.00
CA ARG A 61 1.70 -6.14 8.86
C ARG A 61 2.61 -5.63 7.75
N TRP A 62 2.61 -4.33 7.49
CA TRP A 62 3.48 -3.71 6.49
C TRP A 62 4.96 -3.89 6.87
N VAL A 63 5.35 -3.51 8.09
CA VAL A 63 6.72 -3.62 8.61
C VAL A 63 7.18 -5.07 8.63
N GLN A 64 6.35 -5.98 9.14
CA GLN A 64 6.68 -7.40 9.17
C GLN A 64 6.88 -7.98 7.76
N THR A 65 6.07 -7.56 6.80
CA THR A 65 6.25 -7.94 5.39
C THR A 65 7.58 -7.40 4.87
N CYS A 66 7.83 -6.10 5.01
CA CYS A 66 9.07 -5.45 4.54
C CYS A 66 10.29 -6.16 5.12
N ARG A 67 10.27 -6.52 6.40
CA ARG A 67 11.35 -7.29 7.00
C ARG A 67 11.54 -8.66 6.31
N ARG A 68 10.49 -9.48 6.25
CA ARG A 68 10.56 -10.87 5.76
C ARG A 68 10.85 -11.01 4.26
N GLU A 69 10.29 -10.11 3.46
CA GLU A 69 10.34 -10.19 2.00
C GLU A 69 11.50 -9.38 1.41
N LEU A 70 11.96 -8.32 2.09
CA LEU A 70 13.05 -7.46 1.63
C LEU A 70 14.29 -7.57 2.53
N LEU A 71 14.20 -7.12 3.78
CA LEU A 71 15.38 -6.84 4.61
C LEU A 71 16.12 -8.11 5.06
N ASP A 72 15.39 -9.20 5.32
CA ASP A 72 15.99 -10.48 5.69
C ASP A 72 16.67 -11.19 4.50
N ARG A 73 16.47 -10.70 3.27
CA ARG A 73 16.94 -11.32 2.01
C ARG A 73 17.93 -10.48 1.23
N THR A 74 18.23 -9.27 1.71
CA THR A 74 19.04 -8.29 0.97
C THR A 74 20.18 -7.80 1.84
N LEU A 75 21.42 -7.95 1.36
CA LEU A 75 22.57 -7.33 2.02
C LEU A 75 22.56 -5.82 1.78
N ILE A 76 22.26 -5.05 2.82
CA ILE A 76 22.18 -3.59 2.75
C ILE A 76 23.59 -2.99 2.89
N TRP A 77 24.18 -2.63 1.76
CA TRP A 77 25.52 -2.04 1.69
C TRP A 77 25.69 -0.68 2.42
N ASN A 78 24.73 0.24 2.28
CA ASN A 78 24.79 1.56 2.91
C ASN A 78 23.39 2.19 3.01
N HIS A 79 23.32 3.37 3.62
CA HIS A 79 22.07 4.12 3.80
C HIS A 79 21.36 4.44 2.47
N ARG A 80 22.10 4.85 1.43
CA ARG A 80 21.52 5.13 0.10
C ARG A 80 20.89 3.87 -0.50
N HIS A 81 21.55 2.73 -0.35
CA HIS A 81 21.02 1.44 -0.81
C HIS A 81 19.76 1.05 -0.02
N LEU A 82 19.74 1.24 1.30
CA LEU A 82 18.54 1.01 2.12
C LEU A 82 17.35 1.84 1.63
N LEU A 83 17.55 3.15 1.43
CA LEU A 83 16.47 4.03 0.96
C LEU A 83 15.98 3.64 -0.44
N HIS A 84 16.88 3.22 -1.34
CA HIS A 84 16.49 2.71 -2.65
C HIS A 84 15.66 1.43 -2.51
N ALA A 85 16.13 0.46 -1.73
CA ALA A 85 15.43 -0.81 -1.50
C ALA A 85 14.04 -0.61 -0.88
N LEU A 86 13.90 0.29 0.10
CA LEU A 86 12.62 0.63 0.72
C LEU A 86 11.66 1.31 -0.27
N ARG A 87 12.14 2.22 -1.13
CA ARG A 87 11.32 2.84 -2.18
C ARG A 87 10.83 1.83 -3.22
N GLU A 88 11.72 0.93 -3.64
CA GLU A 88 11.35 -0.17 -4.56
C GLU A 88 10.27 -1.06 -3.94
N PHE A 89 10.43 -1.41 -2.66
CA PHE A 89 9.46 -2.20 -1.92
C PHE A 89 8.13 -1.47 -1.72
N GLU A 90 8.12 -0.19 -1.39
CA GLU A 90 6.90 0.61 -1.27
C GLU A 90 6.09 0.62 -2.57
N GLN A 91 6.75 0.92 -3.68
CA GLN A 91 6.13 0.93 -5.01
C GLN A 91 5.58 -0.45 -5.38
N PHE A 92 6.34 -1.51 -5.10
CA PHE A 92 5.88 -2.88 -5.30
C PHE A 92 4.68 -3.22 -4.42
N TYR A 93 4.74 -2.91 -3.12
CA TYR A 93 3.71 -3.23 -2.15
C TYR A 93 2.38 -2.54 -2.50
N ASN A 94 2.42 -1.27 -2.86
CA ASN A 94 1.23 -0.47 -3.13
C ASN A 94 0.72 -0.61 -4.58
N GLY A 95 1.63 -0.78 -5.53
CA GLY A 95 1.33 -0.79 -6.96
C GLY A 95 1.18 -2.19 -7.58
N HIS A 96 1.70 -3.24 -6.93
CA HIS A 96 1.76 -4.55 -7.58
C HIS A 96 1.27 -5.71 -6.70
N ARG A 97 1.64 -5.70 -5.43
CA ARG A 97 1.31 -6.79 -4.51
C ARG A 97 -0.21 -6.88 -4.33
N PRO A 98 -0.83 -8.07 -4.49
CA PRO A 98 -2.23 -8.26 -4.16
C PRO A 98 -2.42 -8.34 -2.63
N HIS A 99 -3.48 -7.73 -2.12
CA HIS A 99 -3.77 -7.71 -0.68
C HIS A 99 -5.12 -8.36 -0.39
N GLN A 100 -5.09 -9.46 0.35
CA GLN A 100 -6.30 -10.21 0.72
C GLN A 100 -7.34 -9.36 1.47
N GLY A 101 -6.90 -8.39 2.27
CA GLY A 101 -7.78 -7.48 3.01
C GLY A 101 -8.60 -6.52 2.13
N ILE A 102 -8.26 -6.39 0.85
CA ILE A 102 -8.97 -5.56 -0.14
C ILE A 102 -9.32 -6.38 -1.39
N ALA A 103 -9.85 -7.59 -1.20
CA ALA A 103 -10.28 -8.48 -2.28
C ALA A 103 -9.18 -8.82 -3.31
N ASN A 104 -7.92 -8.93 -2.86
CA ASN A 104 -6.73 -9.13 -3.70
C ASN A 104 -6.48 -7.98 -4.70
N ALA A 105 -7.09 -6.81 -4.50
CA ALA A 105 -6.69 -5.60 -5.21
C ALA A 105 -5.30 -5.13 -4.79
N ARG A 106 -4.77 -4.17 -5.54
CA ARG A 106 -3.52 -3.46 -5.24
C ARG A 106 -3.91 -2.06 -4.73
N PRO A 107 -3.33 -1.53 -3.65
CA PRO A 107 -3.78 -0.28 -3.02
C PRO A 107 -3.93 0.90 -3.98
N LEU A 108 -3.04 1.01 -4.98
CA LEU A 108 -3.04 2.09 -5.95
C LEU A 108 -3.73 1.75 -7.29
N HIS A 109 -4.39 0.60 -7.38
CA HIS A 109 -5.12 0.18 -8.59
C HIS A 109 -6.55 -0.28 -8.26
N PRO A 110 -7.51 -0.02 -9.17
CA PRO A 110 -8.85 -0.58 -9.01
C PRO A 110 -8.81 -2.11 -9.03
N LEU A 111 -9.80 -2.72 -8.37
CA LEU A 111 -10.00 -4.16 -8.47
C LEU A 111 -10.28 -4.51 -9.94
N LEU A 112 -9.50 -5.44 -10.48
CA LEU A 112 -9.69 -5.91 -11.85
C LEU A 112 -10.97 -6.74 -11.96
N ALA A 113 -11.63 -6.64 -13.11
CA ALA A 113 -12.77 -7.50 -13.41
C ALA A 113 -12.37 -8.98 -13.35
N PRO A 114 -13.20 -9.86 -12.75
CA PRO A 114 -12.92 -11.29 -12.70
C PRO A 114 -12.78 -11.89 -14.10
N ILE A 115 -11.83 -12.80 -14.25
CA ILE A 115 -11.70 -13.64 -15.43
C ILE A 115 -12.71 -14.78 -15.31
N THR A 116 -13.70 -14.85 -16.20
CA THR A 116 -14.85 -15.78 -16.06
C THR A 116 -14.85 -16.93 -17.06
N GLY A 117 -13.98 -16.90 -18.08
CA GLY A 117 -13.97 -17.90 -19.15
C GLY A 117 -12.58 -18.51 -19.41
N PRO A 118 -12.48 -19.83 -19.69
CA PRO A 118 -11.21 -20.49 -19.98
C PRO A 118 -10.51 -19.92 -21.23
N GLY A 119 -11.28 -19.45 -22.23
CA GLY A 119 -10.73 -18.77 -23.42
C GLY A 119 -10.14 -17.38 -23.16
N GLN A 120 -10.40 -16.77 -22.01
CA GLN A 120 -9.77 -15.52 -21.58
C GLN A 120 -8.43 -15.81 -20.90
N ILE A 121 -8.34 -16.90 -20.12
CA ILE A 121 -7.10 -17.36 -19.48
C ILE A 121 -6.05 -17.70 -20.55
N SER A 122 -6.45 -18.43 -21.60
CA SER A 122 -5.53 -18.84 -22.68
C SER A 122 -4.98 -17.67 -23.51
N ARG A 123 -5.55 -16.47 -23.39
CA ARG A 123 -5.10 -15.25 -24.08
C ARG A 123 -4.23 -14.34 -23.20
N LEU A 124 -4.02 -14.69 -21.93
CA LEU A 124 -3.15 -13.91 -21.06
C LEU A 124 -1.69 -14.03 -21.52
N ASP A 125 -1.06 -12.89 -21.82
CA ASP A 125 0.38 -12.79 -22.03
C ASP A 125 1.03 -12.39 -20.71
N ILE A 126 1.34 -13.36 -19.84
CA ILE A 126 1.91 -13.05 -18.53
C ILE A 126 3.40 -12.75 -18.65
N ARG A 127 3.77 -11.49 -18.39
CA ARG A 127 5.15 -11.02 -18.35
C ARG A 127 5.62 -10.86 -16.92
N LYS A 128 6.80 -11.42 -16.63
CA LYS A 128 7.50 -11.24 -15.36
C LYS A 128 8.52 -10.11 -15.46
N ARG A 129 8.48 -9.17 -14.53
CA ARG A 129 9.50 -8.13 -14.32
C ARG A 129 10.19 -8.37 -12.99
N HIS A 130 11.52 -8.35 -13.01
CA HIS A 130 12.33 -8.44 -11.81
C HIS A 130 12.63 -7.04 -11.29
N ARG A 131 12.52 -6.85 -9.97
CA ARG A 131 12.95 -5.63 -9.28
C ARG A 131 13.93 -5.97 -8.18
N LEU A 132 14.77 -4.98 -7.85
CA LEU A 132 15.81 -5.10 -6.82
C LEU A 132 16.63 -6.40 -6.94
N GLY A 133 17.26 -6.62 -8.11
CA GLY A 133 18.07 -7.82 -8.36
C GLY A 133 17.30 -9.14 -8.39
N GLY A 134 15.96 -9.10 -8.49
CA GLY A 134 15.11 -10.29 -8.50
C GLY A 134 14.58 -10.69 -7.12
N ILE A 135 14.80 -9.87 -6.08
CA ILE A 135 14.14 -10.06 -4.77
C ILE A 135 12.63 -9.89 -4.90
N LEU A 136 12.20 -8.94 -5.74
CA LEU A 136 10.79 -8.65 -5.99
C LEU A 136 10.42 -9.08 -7.41
N HIS A 137 9.22 -9.63 -7.55
CA HIS A 137 8.70 -10.16 -8.80
C HIS A 137 7.34 -9.56 -9.10
N GLU A 138 7.25 -8.90 -10.24
CA GLU A 138 6.02 -8.31 -10.75
C GLU A 138 5.51 -9.12 -11.95
N TYR A 139 4.23 -9.44 -11.97
CA TYR A 139 3.53 -10.15 -13.04
C TYR A 139 2.41 -9.27 -13.62
N GLN A 140 2.49 -9.02 -14.92
CA GLN A 140 1.50 -8.22 -15.64
C GLN A 140 1.04 -8.94 -16.90
N ASN A 141 -0.21 -8.72 -17.30
CA ASN A 141 -0.65 -9.10 -18.63
C ASN A 141 -0.04 -8.12 -19.66
N GLY A 142 0.51 -8.63 -20.75
CA GLY A 142 1.21 -7.88 -21.78
C GLY A 142 0.34 -7.41 -22.95
N ALA A 143 -0.94 -7.78 -22.94
CA ALA A 143 -1.97 -7.34 -23.88
C ALA A 143 -2.62 -6.02 -23.45
#